data_AF-A0A9C7Q663-F1
#
_entry.id   AF-A0A9C7Q663-F1
#
_cell.length_a   1.000
_cell.length_b   1.000
_cell.length_c   1.000
_cell.angle_alpha   90.00
_cell.angle_beta   90.00
_cell.angle_gamma   90.00
#
_symmetry.space_group_name_H-M   'P 1'
#
loop_
_entity.id
_entity.type
_entity.pdbx_description
1 polymer ?
#
loop_
_entity_poly.entity_id
_entity_poly.type
_entity_poly.pdbx_seq_one_letter_code
_entity_poly.pdbx_strand_id
1 'polypeptide(L)'
;MQLGMSLGLLVSALIVWGLDRPRGRWGTVLRRRLLFGVPWGTLVCVTGVVAVYLFVQDGWNHWYNPVTVAFASWSYLYPLGMLAGPFSHVGPSHLLGNMTSTLAVAPLAEYYFGHYPPERGETSFSSWRTNPWVRAFVLFPLGVVVIALCTGLFSWGPVIGFSGVFFAFAGFALVRYPLGTVVALSAQDVIQTLYVAFRSPQTIGEATTHFSRPWWFGIAVQGHTLGFFLGAVAGVYLLRTRDVRPSALRTWAGGVIVLVSSSLWALWWYRGMETFVLFRGLGVIFVLALATLVALAVRTTDRNAFSPKTRQVGAVLLLIPLIAMAGVAVPINLTSVQHGGQNALSGVSVRGYTVTYAEDVPNQKVSVVDVSVGGETTQVNTSGVIVVNPDREIWSREVSKGQLAYSGGATVRVGGVGWSKAVRIKRTGWSATGGGTAYQVWLRPADGQWKRAFSSGPATASPVLAGNNVSIVAQKGRFALRLSRNNTTVGTAPMPTRNATVTVDGIRFTREKRRIMASINDTRVQVAAKEQYRK
;
A
#
# COMPACT_ATOMS: atom_id res chain seq x y z
N MET A 1 -13.32 -3.71 31.77
CA MET A 1 -12.17 -4.34 31.09
C MET A 1 -11.00 -3.36 30.88
N GLN A 2 -11.18 -2.22 30.18
CA GLN A 2 -10.10 -1.24 29.95
C GLN A 2 -9.40 -0.74 31.23
N LEU A 3 -10.16 -0.45 32.30
CA LEU A 3 -9.60 -0.08 33.61
C LEU A 3 -8.76 -1.22 34.21
N GLY A 4 -9.25 -2.46 34.13
CA GLY A 4 -8.52 -3.65 34.61
C GLY A 4 -7.23 -3.91 33.81
N MET A 5 -7.27 -3.73 32.48
CA MET A 5 -6.07 -3.81 31.64
C MET A 5 -5.06 -2.72 31.98
N SER A 6 -5.53 -1.47 32.17
CA SER A 6 -4.67 -0.34 32.53
C SER A 6 -4.00 -0.56 33.88
N LEU A 7 -4.77 -1.02 34.86
CA LEU A 7 -4.26 -1.34 36.20
C LEU A 7 -3.26 -2.50 36.15
N GLY A 8 -3.56 -3.57 35.39
CA GLY A 8 -2.67 -4.72 35.21
C GLY A 8 -1.35 -4.33 34.54
N LEU A 9 -1.40 -3.52 33.47
CA LEU A 9 -0.21 -2.98 32.81
C LEU A 9 0.59 -2.08 33.75
N LEU A 10 -0.07 -1.20 34.49
CA LEU A 10 0.56 -0.30 35.45
C LEU A 10 1.26 -1.09 36.57
N VAL A 11 0.58 -2.06 37.19
CA VAL A 11 1.14 -2.90 38.25
C VAL A 11 2.32 -3.72 37.72
N SER A 12 2.18 -4.34 36.55
CA SER A 12 3.28 -5.08 35.91
C SER A 12 4.48 -4.17 35.65
N ALA A 13 4.26 -2.97 35.09
CA ALA A 13 5.33 -2.01 34.84
C ALA A 13 5.98 -1.50 36.14
N LEU A 14 5.19 -1.24 37.19
CA LEU A 14 5.69 -0.80 38.50
C LEU A 14 6.51 -1.90 39.20
N ILE A 15 6.11 -3.17 39.07
CA ILE A 15 6.89 -4.31 39.59
C ILE A 15 8.24 -4.38 38.89
N VAL A 16 8.26 -4.39 37.55
CA VAL A 16 9.52 -4.42 36.78
C VAL A 16 10.39 -3.20 37.09
N TRP A 17 9.79 -2.01 37.15
CA TRP A 17 10.44 -0.76 37.52
C TRP A 17 11.05 -0.81 38.93
N GLY A 18 10.35 -1.41 39.89
CA GLY A 18 10.81 -1.58 41.27
C GLY A 18 11.97 -2.56 41.37
N LEU A 19 11.92 -3.65 40.59
CA LEU A 19 12.98 -4.66 40.53
C LEU A 19 14.28 -4.10 39.91
N ASP A 20 14.19 -3.37 38.79
CA ASP A 20 15.36 -2.93 38.03
C ASP A 20 15.85 -1.50 38.35
N ARG A 21 14.99 -0.66 38.96
CA ARG A 21 15.17 0.76 39.31
C ARG A 21 15.64 1.66 38.13
N PRO A 22 14.99 2.78 37.78
CA PRO A 22 15.35 3.63 36.62
C PRO A 22 16.76 4.23 36.68
N ARG A 23 17.27 4.47 37.89
CA ARG A 23 18.64 4.95 38.11
C ARG A 23 19.69 3.82 38.03
N GLY A 24 19.24 2.59 37.75
CA GLY A 24 20.07 1.39 37.61
C GLY A 24 20.70 1.23 36.23
N ARG A 25 21.01 -0.02 35.86
CA ARG A 25 21.84 -0.36 34.69
C ARG A 25 21.24 0.10 33.36
N TRP A 26 19.95 -0.17 33.13
CA TRP A 26 19.23 0.20 31.91
C TRP A 26 19.15 1.72 31.64
N GLY A 27 18.77 2.54 32.63
CA GLY A 27 18.76 3.99 32.49
C GLY A 27 20.16 4.57 32.21
N THR A 28 21.19 4.02 32.85
CA THR A 28 22.59 4.35 32.56
C THR A 28 22.98 3.95 31.13
N VAL A 29 22.58 2.76 30.68
CA VAL A 29 22.85 2.27 29.32
C VAL A 29 22.21 3.19 28.28
N LEU A 30 20.93 3.54 28.42
CA LEU A 30 20.24 4.44 27.50
C LEU A 30 20.90 5.82 27.46
N ARG A 31 21.20 6.41 28.62
CA ARG A 31 21.82 7.73 28.73
C ARG A 31 23.25 7.80 28.21
N ARG A 32 23.95 6.68 28.05
CA ARG A 32 25.27 6.65 27.40
C ARG A 32 25.23 7.09 25.94
N ARG A 33 24.08 6.96 25.28
CA ARG A 33 23.96 7.19 23.84
C ARG A 33 22.82 8.13 23.48
N LEU A 34 21.75 8.15 24.25
CA LEU A 34 20.58 8.98 24.00
C LEU A 34 20.53 10.15 24.98
N LEU A 35 20.21 11.32 24.47
CA LEU A 35 20.04 12.55 25.24
C LEU A 35 18.90 12.34 26.25
N PHE A 36 19.23 12.40 27.54
CA PHE A 36 18.34 12.02 28.65
C PHE A 36 17.81 10.58 28.65
N GLY A 37 18.38 9.71 27.81
CA GLY A 37 17.89 8.34 27.61
C GLY A 37 16.70 8.23 26.65
N VAL A 38 16.36 9.32 25.94
CA VAL A 38 15.18 9.41 25.08
C VAL A 38 15.59 9.44 23.59
N PRO A 39 14.92 8.65 22.72
CA PRO A 39 15.15 8.67 21.27
C PRO A 39 14.43 9.86 20.60
N TRP A 40 14.89 11.07 20.88
CA TRP A 40 14.28 12.32 20.40
C TRP A 40 14.21 12.40 18.87
N GLY A 41 15.23 11.94 18.16
CA GLY A 41 15.25 11.95 16.69
C GLY A 41 14.13 11.09 16.11
N THR A 42 13.88 9.92 16.68
CA THR A 42 12.75 9.04 16.33
C THR A 42 11.42 9.76 16.55
N LEU A 43 11.24 10.40 17.72
CA LEU A 43 10.00 11.12 18.04
C LEU A 43 9.75 12.29 17.09
N VAL A 44 10.78 13.04 16.72
CA VAL A 44 10.71 14.12 15.72
C VAL A 44 10.27 13.56 14.37
N CYS A 45 10.86 12.46 13.91
CA CYS A 45 10.53 11.85 12.63
C CYS A 45 9.07 11.37 12.58
N VAL A 46 8.63 10.65 13.62
CA VAL A 46 7.24 10.15 13.74
C VAL A 46 6.25 11.31 13.77
N THR A 47 6.55 12.36 14.54
CA THR A 47 5.70 13.56 14.62
C THR A 47 5.58 14.25 13.27
N GLY A 48 6.70 14.40 12.54
CA GLY A 48 6.71 14.98 11.20
C GLY A 48 5.86 14.19 10.20
N VAL A 49 5.99 12.87 10.18
CA VAL A 49 5.18 11.99 9.31
C VAL A 49 3.69 12.09 9.63
N VAL A 50 3.33 12.07 10.93
CA VAL A 50 1.93 12.24 11.37
C VAL A 50 1.40 13.62 10.96
N ALA A 51 2.22 14.68 11.05
CA ALA A 51 1.83 16.01 10.61
C ALA A 51 1.58 16.08 9.09
N VAL A 52 2.38 15.39 8.27
CA VAL A 52 2.12 15.27 6.83
C VAL A 52 0.76 14.62 6.57
N TYR A 53 0.45 13.52 7.26
CA TYR A 53 -0.84 12.86 7.12
C TYR A 53 -2.02 13.78 7.49
N LEU A 54 -1.93 14.46 8.64
CA LEU A 54 -3.01 15.29 9.15
C LEU A 54 -3.24 16.54 8.30
N PHE A 55 -2.16 17.25 7.95
CA PHE A 55 -2.26 18.60 7.39
C PHE A 55 -2.00 18.65 5.88
N VAL A 56 -1.03 17.89 5.36
CA VAL A 56 -0.68 17.90 3.93
C VAL A 56 -1.65 17.03 3.14
N GLN A 57 -2.01 15.86 3.68
CA GLN A 57 -2.96 14.95 3.03
C GLN A 57 -4.43 15.20 3.43
N ASP A 58 -4.72 16.27 4.17
CA ASP A 58 -6.07 16.60 4.64
C ASP A 58 -6.69 15.48 5.51
N GLY A 59 -5.84 14.70 6.20
CA GLY A 59 -6.26 13.62 7.09
C GLY A 59 -6.94 14.11 8.37
N TRP A 60 -6.72 15.37 8.78
CA TRP A 60 -7.44 15.99 9.90
C TRP A 60 -8.95 16.03 9.65
N ASN A 61 -9.37 16.45 8.45
CA ASN A 61 -10.79 16.49 8.07
C ASN A 61 -11.28 15.15 7.51
N HIS A 62 -10.37 14.33 6.96
CA HIS A 62 -10.71 13.11 6.24
C HIS A 62 -9.87 11.90 6.66
N TRP A 63 -9.89 11.59 7.95
CA TRP A 63 -9.06 10.53 8.58
C TRP A 63 -9.10 9.17 7.88
N TYR A 64 -10.22 8.77 7.27
CA TYR A 64 -10.35 7.46 6.57
C TYR A 64 -10.24 7.56 5.05
N ASN A 65 -10.13 8.77 4.49
CA ASN A 65 -10.07 9.01 3.05
C ASN A 65 -9.26 10.29 2.75
N PRO A 66 -7.96 10.32 3.11
CA PRO A 66 -7.09 11.46 2.85
C PRO A 66 -6.80 11.61 1.36
N VAL A 67 -6.13 12.68 0.96
CA VAL A 67 -5.59 12.81 -0.41
C VAL A 67 -4.35 11.91 -0.54
N THR A 68 -4.39 10.97 -1.48
CA THR A 68 -3.34 9.95 -1.66
C THR A 68 -2.71 10.04 -3.04
N VAL A 69 -3.54 10.09 -4.07
CA VAL A 69 -3.14 10.04 -5.48
C VAL A 69 -2.12 11.11 -5.84
N ALA A 70 -2.26 12.32 -5.29
CA ALA A 70 -1.36 13.43 -5.55
C ALA A 70 0.02 13.31 -4.88
N PHE A 71 0.18 12.41 -3.91
CA PHE A 71 1.39 12.33 -3.10
C PHE A 71 2.20 11.07 -3.36
N ALA A 72 1.74 10.12 -4.16
CA ALA A 72 2.56 8.97 -4.53
C ALA A 72 3.69 9.37 -5.51
N SER A 73 4.81 8.65 -5.46
CA SER A 73 6.00 8.87 -6.29
C SER A 73 5.84 8.30 -7.70
N TRP A 74 5.03 8.96 -8.53
CA TRP A 74 4.65 8.44 -9.85
C TRP A 74 5.71 8.53 -10.95
N SER A 75 6.54 9.57 -10.92
CA SER A 75 7.52 9.90 -11.95
C SER A 75 8.47 11.00 -11.48
N TYR A 76 9.69 11.02 -12.03
CA TYR A 76 10.64 12.13 -11.84
C TYR A 76 10.15 13.44 -12.46
N LEU A 77 9.22 13.37 -13.42
CA LEU A 77 8.57 14.56 -14.00
C LEU A 77 7.51 15.16 -13.06
N TYR A 78 7.24 14.51 -11.92
CA TYR A 78 6.38 15.02 -10.85
C TYR A 78 7.12 15.09 -9.50
N PRO A 79 7.98 16.11 -9.27
CA PRO A 79 8.83 16.20 -8.09
C PRO A 79 8.09 16.19 -6.76
N LEU A 80 6.89 16.79 -6.71
CA LEU A 80 6.09 16.81 -5.48
C LEU A 80 5.79 15.39 -4.97
N GLY A 81 5.39 14.47 -5.86
CA GLY A 81 5.15 13.08 -5.49
C GLY A 81 6.42 12.35 -5.04
N MET A 82 7.54 12.62 -5.71
CA MET A 82 8.85 12.04 -5.36
C MET A 82 9.30 12.45 -3.95
N LEU A 83 9.09 13.71 -3.57
CA LEU A 83 9.49 14.23 -2.27
C LEU A 83 8.51 13.85 -1.15
N ALA A 84 7.20 13.85 -1.43
CA ALA A 84 6.17 13.67 -0.41
C ALA A 84 5.71 12.22 -0.21
N GLY A 85 5.88 11.34 -1.20
CA GLY A 85 5.42 9.95 -1.17
C GLY A 85 5.91 9.15 0.03
N PRO A 86 7.22 9.18 0.34
CA PRO A 86 7.77 8.49 1.50
C PRO A 86 7.15 8.93 2.84
N PHE A 87 6.58 10.13 2.93
CA PHE A 87 5.98 10.67 4.16
C PHE A 87 4.44 10.56 4.18
N SER A 88 3.84 10.18 3.06
CA SER A 88 2.39 10.15 2.88
C SER A 88 1.81 8.75 3.07
N HIS A 89 0.55 8.62 3.44
CA HIS A 89 -0.10 7.32 3.70
C HIS A 89 -1.50 7.24 3.09
N VAL A 90 -1.87 6.05 2.61
CA VAL A 90 -3.18 5.80 1.97
C VAL A 90 -4.37 5.81 2.93
N GLY A 91 -4.12 5.71 4.24
CA GLY A 91 -5.16 5.57 5.24
C GLY A 91 -4.58 5.35 6.64
N PRO A 92 -5.44 5.32 7.67
CA PRO A 92 -4.99 5.34 9.06
C PRO A 92 -4.37 4.02 9.49
N SER A 93 -4.84 2.88 8.97
CA SER A 93 -4.20 1.58 9.21
C SER A 93 -2.77 1.54 8.67
N HIS A 94 -2.55 2.13 7.49
CA HIS A 94 -1.23 2.23 6.87
C HIS A 94 -0.31 3.18 7.65
N LEU A 95 -0.80 4.34 8.08
CA LEU A 95 -0.04 5.26 8.94
C LEU A 95 0.33 4.58 10.27
N LEU A 96 -0.66 4.05 10.98
CA LEU A 96 -0.46 3.45 12.30
C LEU A 96 0.52 2.27 12.23
N GLY A 97 0.39 1.39 11.23
CA GLY A 97 1.32 0.29 11.02
C GLY A 97 2.76 0.78 10.84
N ASN A 98 3.00 1.77 9.97
CA ASN A 98 4.34 2.32 9.79
C ASN A 98 4.89 2.98 11.06
N MET A 99 4.06 3.73 11.79
CA MET A 99 4.50 4.46 12.98
C MET A 99 4.76 3.53 14.16
N THR A 100 3.95 2.48 14.37
CA THR A 100 4.21 1.49 15.42
C THR A 100 5.47 0.67 15.12
N SER A 101 5.67 0.23 13.87
CA SER A 101 6.91 -0.43 13.42
C SER A 101 8.13 0.47 13.61
N THR A 102 8.01 1.75 13.24
CA THR A 102 9.09 2.73 13.39
C THR A 102 9.42 2.96 14.87
N LEU A 103 8.43 3.17 15.72
CA LEU A 103 8.64 3.36 17.17
C LEU A 103 9.25 2.12 17.83
N ALA A 104 9.03 0.93 17.28
CA ALA A 104 9.62 -0.29 17.80
C ALA A 104 11.13 -0.40 17.46
N VAL A 105 11.53 -0.07 16.22
CA VAL A 105 12.88 -0.33 15.71
C VAL A 105 13.78 0.91 15.65
N ALA A 106 13.25 2.07 15.27
CA ALA A 106 14.04 3.30 15.11
C ALA A 106 14.80 3.74 16.38
N PRO A 107 14.29 3.55 17.61
CA PRO A 107 15.08 3.86 18.81
C PRO A 107 16.39 3.06 18.91
N LEU A 108 16.41 1.82 18.40
CA LEU A 108 17.62 1.00 18.37
C LEU A 108 18.61 1.51 17.32
N ALA A 109 18.10 1.96 16.16
CA ALA A 109 18.91 2.62 15.14
C ALA A 109 19.48 3.96 15.65
N GLU A 110 18.68 4.77 16.34
CA GLU A 110 19.12 6.02 16.96
C GLU A 110 20.14 5.79 18.07
N TYR A 111 19.96 4.75 18.88
CA TYR A 111 20.94 4.33 19.88
C TYR A 111 22.26 3.91 19.23
N TYR A 112 22.19 3.21 18.09
CA TYR A 112 23.38 2.89 17.30
C TYR A 112 24.06 4.17 16.80
N PHE A 113 23.32 5.11 16.21
CA PHE A 113 23.85 6.41 15.78
C PHE A 113 24.51 7.19 16.92
N GLY A 114 23.77 7.39 18.02
CA GLY A 114 24.19 8.04 19.27
C GLY A 114 24.19 9.57 19.20
N HIS A 115 23.67 10.22 20.25
CA HIS A 115 23.70 11.68 20.46
C HIS A 115 25.01 12.15 21.07
N TYR A 116 25.75 11.26 21.75
CA TYR A 116 27.06 11.61 22.30
C TYR A 116 28.18 11.09 21.41
N PRO A 117 29.29 11.84 21.27
CA PRO A 117 30.46 11.40 20.53
C PRO A 117 31.00 10.05 21.07
N PRO A 118 31.34 9.09 20.20
CA PRO A 118 31.78 7.76 20.62
C PRO A 118 33.30 7.67 20.86
N GLU A 119 34.10 8.63 20.39
CA GLU A 119 35.56 8.53 20.41
C GLU A 119 36.18 9.07 21.71
N ARG A 120 37.24 8.41 22.17
CA ARG A 120 37.94 8.77 23.39
C ARG A 120 38.71 10.07 23.15
N GLY A 121 38.35 11.13 23.88
CA GLY A 121 38.96 12.46 23.74
C GLY A 121 38.06 13.50 23.06
N GLU A 122 36.95 13.08 22.45
CA GLU A 122 35.95 14.02 21.92
C GLU A 122 35.14 14.65 23.07
N THR A 123 35.07 15.98 23.09
CA THR A 123 34.22 16.72 24.02
C THR A 123 32.87 17.00 23.38
N SER A 124 31.79 16.74 24.13
CA SER A 124 30.45 17.19 23.71
C SER A 124 30.45 18.71 23.58
N PHE A 125 29.64 19.24 22.65
CA PHE A 125 29.49 20.69 22.39
C PHE A 125 30.69 21.41 21.74
N SER A 126 31.78 20.71 21.43
CA SER A 126 32.93 21.30 20.71
C SER A 126 32.64 21.75 19.28
N SER A 127 31.62 21.16 18.64
CA SER A 127 31.17 21.51 17.29
C SER A 127 29.69 21.15 17.12
N TRP A 128 29.08 21.57 16.02
CA TRP A 128 27.72 21.13 15.67
C TRP A 128 27.63 19.60 15.47
N ARG A 129 28.70 18.91 15.08
CA ARG A 129 28.73 17.45 14.87
C ARG A 129 28.80 16.66 16.17
N THR A 130 29.33 17.25 17.23
CA THR A 130 29.51 16.66 18.57
C THR A 130 28.49 17.21 19.59
N ASN A 131 27.63 18.16 19.20
CA ASN A 131 26.55 18.67 20.02
C ASN A 131 25.38 17.67 20.08
N PRO A 132 25.01 17.14 21.26
CA PRO A 132 23.94 16.15 21.39
C PRO A 132 22.56 16.62 20.91
N TRP A 133 22.24 17.91 21.06
CA TRP A 133 20.98 18.47 20.59
C TRP A 133 20.92 18.50 19.07
N VAL A 134 22.00 18.95 18.41
CA VAL A 134 22.08 18.99 16.95
C VAL A 134 22.03 17.57 16.38
N ARG A 135 22.73 16.62 17.00
CA ARG A 135 22.69 15.21 16.58
C ARG A 135 21.30 14.60 16.69
N ALA A 136 20.59 14.86 17.79
CA ALA A 136 19.27 14.33 18.09
C ALA A 136 18.16 14.95 17.22
N PHE A 137 18.11 16.28 17.14
CA PHE A 137 16.99 17.00 16.53
C PHE A 137 17.24 17.41 15.08
N VAL A 138 18.48 17.34 14.59
CA VAL A 138 18.83 17.76 13.22
C VAL A 138 19.48 16.63 12.42
N LEU A 139 20.63 16.10 12.85
CA LEU A 139 21.40 15.17 12.02
C LEU A 139 20.74 13.81 11.84
N PHE A 140 20.16 13.26 12.91
CA PHE A 140 19.42 12.00 12.80
C PHE A 140 18.17 12.18 11.93
N PRO A 141 17.26 13.14 12.18
CA PRO A 141 16.13 13.41 11.29
C PRO A 141 16.53 13.72 9.84
N LEU A 142 17.63 14.46 9.62
CA LEU A 142 18.13 14.73 8.27
C LEU A 142 18.56 13.44 7.55
N GLY A 143 19.25 12.52 8.25
CA GLY A 143 19.57 11.21 7.71
C GLY A 143 18.32 10.41 7.33
N VAL A 144 17.28 10.46 8.16
CA VAL A 144 15.97 9.85 7.90
C VAL A 144 15.32 10.44 6.66
N VAL A 145 15.34 11.77 6.51
CA VAL A 145 14.84 12.46 5.32
C VAL A 145 15.61 12.04 4.08
N VAL A 146 16.95 12.02 4.12
CA VAL A 146 17.77 11.57 2.98
C VAL A 146 17.40 10.14 2.55
N ILE A 147 17.26 9.22 3.50
CA ILE A 147 16.83 7.86 3.22
C ILE A 147 15.43 7.82 2.62
N ALA A 148 14.49 8.58 3.18
CA ALA A 148 13.13 8.70 2.65
C ALA A 148 13.16 9.17 1.19
N LEU A 149 13.91 10.23 0.88
CA LEU A 149 14.08 10.73 -0.48
C LEU A 149 14.70 9.68 -1.41
N CYS A 150 15.74 8.98 -0.97
CA CYS A 150 16.31 7.87 -1.74
C CYS A 150 15.28 6.76 -2.01
N THR A 151 14.43 6.42 -1.04
CA THR A 151 13.36 5.43 -1.25
C THR A 151 12.31 5.92 -2.24
N GLY A 152 11.95 7.21 -2.22
CA GLY A 152 11.04 7.80 -3.20
C GLY A 152 11.62 7.81 -4.62
N LEU A 153 12.91 8.15 -4.74
CA LEU A 153 13.59 8.25 -6.03
C LEU A 153 13.87 6.87 -6.65
N PHE A 154 14.43 5.94 -5.88
CA PHE A 154 14.96 4.69 -6.43
C PHE A 154 14.03 3.47 -6.27
N SER A 155 12.81 3.66 -5.81
CA SER A 155 11.77 2.62 -5.91
C SER A 155 11.09 2.71 -7.27
N TRP A 156 10.73 1.56 -7.86
CA TRP A 156 9.92 1.53 -9.07
C TRP A 156 8.43 1.32 -8.75
N GLY A 157 7.60 2.01 -9.52
CA GLY A 157 6.15 2.10 -9.32
C GLY A 157 5.75 3.19 -8.33
N PRO A 158 4.44 3.50 -8.22
CA PRO A 158 3.96 4.51 -7.30
C PRO A 158 4.18 4.09 -5.85
N VAL A 159 5.12 4.75 -5.17
CA VAL A 159 5.37 4.55 -3.74
C VAL A 159 4.67 5.63 -2.93
N ILE A 160 3.99 5.18 -1.89
CA ILE A 160 3.41 6.00 -0.85
C ILE A 160 3.58 5.24 0.46
N GLY A 161 4.16 5.86 1.47
CA GLY A 161 4.37 5.26 2.79
C GLY A 161 5.80 5.35 3.30
N PHE A 162 5.92 5.33 4.63
CA PHE A 162 7.19 5.41 5.34
C PHE A 162 7.91 4.06 5.50
N SER A 163 7.38 2.98 4.92
CA SER A 163 7.86 1.62 5.18
C SER A 163 9.29 1.40 4.70
N GLY A 164 9.69 2.00 3.58
CA GLY A 164 11.09 1.95 3.13
C GLY A 164 12.07 2.49 4.18
N VAL A 165 11.69 3.55 4.89
CA VAL A 165 12.50 4.12 5.97
C VAL A 165 12.50 3.22 7.21
N PHE A 166 11.36 2.61 7.54
CA PHE A 166 11.32 1.56 8.57
C PHE A 166 12.29 0.41 8.26
N PHE A 167 12.31 -0.09 7.03
CA PHE A 167 13.26 -1.12 6.63
C PHE A 167 14.70 -0.64 6.69
N ALA A 168 14.97 0.64 6.42
CA ALA A 168 16.29 1.21 6.64
C ALA A 168 16.69 1.24 8.11
N PHE A 169 15.78 1.55 9.04
CA PHE A 169 16.06 1.39 10.47
C PHE A 169 16.36 -0.06 10.82
N ALA A 170 15.59 -1.02 10.30
CA ALA A 170 15.83 -2.44 10.53
C ALA A 170 17.20 -2.88 10.01
N GLY A 171 17.57 -2.53 8.78
CA GLY A 171 18.89 -2.84 8.20
C GLY A 171 20.03 -2.18 8.97
N PHE A 172 19.88 -0.90 9.34
CA PHE A 172 20.88 -0.15 10.10
C PHE A 172 21.09 -0.73 11.50
N ALA A 173 20.01 -1.05 12.20
CA ALA A 173 20.06 -1.65 13.53
C ALA A 173 20.58 -3.08 13.49
N LEU A 174 20.16 -3.90 12.52
CA LEU A 174 20.55 -5.31 12.37
C LEU A 174 22.06 -5.47 12.29
N VAL A 175 22.73 -4.58 11.54
CA VAL A 175 24.19 -4.58 11.36
C VAL A 175 24.92 -4.58 12.71
N ARG A 176 24.41 -3.85 13.71
CA ARG A 176 25.04 -3.73 15.01
C ARG A 176 24.43 -4.60 16.10
N TYR A 177 23.11 -4.71 16.10
CA TYR A 177 22.30 -5.30 17.15
C TYR A 177 21.34 -6.34 16.55
N PRO A 178 21.84 -7.45 16.00
CA PRO A 178 21.00 -8.38 15.27
C PRO A 178 19.88 -8.98 16.14
N LEU A 179 20.21 -9.44 17.35
CA LEU A 179 19.21 -9.92 18.31
C LEU A 179 18.31 -8.81 18.83
N GLY A 180 18.87 -7.61 19.06
CA GLY A 180 18.08 -6.45 19.48
C GLY A 180 17.05 -6.05 18.44
N THR A 181 17.38 -6.20 17.15
CA THR A 181 16.46 -5.89 16.04
C THR A 181 15.33 -6.91 15.95
N VAL A 182 15.63 -8.20 16.18
CA VAL A 182 14.58 -9.24 16.31
C VAL A 182 13.63 -8.91 17.46
N VAL A 183 14.17 -8.62 18.65
CA VAL A 183 13.36 -8.27 19.84
C VAL A 183 12.54 -7.00 19.59
N ALA A 184 13.14 -5.98 18.96
CA ALA A 184 12.45 -4.73 18.62
C ALA A 184 11.25 -4.99 17.70
N LEU A 185 11.39 -5.83 16.67
CA LEU A 185 10.26 -6.21 15.82
C LEU A 185 9.19 -6.98 16.59
N SER A 186 9.56 -7.92 17.46
CA SER A 186 8.57 -8.61 18.29
C SER A 186 7.82 -7.65 19.22
N ALA A 187 8.46 -6.55 19.64
CA ALA A 187 7.81 -5.51 20.45
C ALA A 187 6.67 -4.82 19.67
N GLN A 188 6.76 -4.70 18.35
CA GLN A 188 5.69 -4.15 17.52
C GLN A 188 4.39 -4.94 17.67
N ASP A 189 4.47 -6.28 17.57
CA ASP A 189 3.30 -7.16 17.68
C ASP A 189 2.65 -7.06 19.06
N VAL A 190 3.46 -6.92 20.11
CA VAL A 190 2.98 -6.68 21.47
C VAL A 190 2.25 -5.35 21.58
N ILE A 191 2.84 -4.25 21.08
CA ILE A 191 2.21 -2.91 21.10
C ILE A 191 0.89 -2.94 20.34
N GLN A 192 0.86 -3.56 19.16
CA GLN A 192 -0.35 -3.66 18.35
C GLN A 192 -1.42 -4.51 19.04
N THR A 193 -1.04 -5.62 19.65
CA THR A 193 -1.96 -6.46 20.44
C THR A 193 -2.54 -5.69 21.62
N LEU A 194 -1.71 -4.97 22.38
CA LEU A 194 -2.16 -4.13 23.49
C LEU A 194 -3.11 -3.02 23.02
N TYR A 195 -2.78 -2.36 21.90
CA TYR A 195 -3.63 -1.32 21.32
C TYR A 195 -5.00 -1.87 20.89
N VAL A 196 -5.02 -2.98 20.15
CA VAL A 196 -6.25 -3.62 19.68
C VAL A 196 -7.07 -4.14 20.86
N ALA A 197 -6.43 -4.81 21.82
CA ALA A 197 -7.11 -5.30 23.03
C ALA A 197 -7.67 -4.15 23.89
N PHE A 198 -6.99 -3.00 23.95
CA PHE A 198 -7.51 -1.85 24.68
C PHE A 198 -8.73 -1.24 23.98
N ARG A 199 -8.70 -1.13 22.64
CA ARG A 199 -9.82 -0.60 21.85
C ARG A 199 -11.01 -1.54 21.80
N SER A 200 -10.74 -2.84 21.69
CA SER A 200 -11.72 -3.90 21.49
C SER A 200 -11.34 -5.11 22.35
N PRO A 201 -11.59 -5.06 23.67
CA PRO A 201 -11.16 -6.11 24.60
C PRO A 201 -11.85 -7.46 24.35
N GLN A 202 -13.01 -7.42 23.70
CA GLN A 202 -13.72 -8.59 23.20
C GLN A 202 -14.14 -8.31 21.76
N THR A 203 -13.91 -9.28 20.88
CA THR A 203 -14.34 -9.23 19.48
C THR A 203 -15.27 -10.41 19.22
N ILE A 204 -16.48 -10.13 18.74
CA ILE A 204 -17.43 -11.14 18.27
C ILE A 204 -17.29 -11.19 16.75
N GLY A 205 -16.98 -12.37 16.21
CA GLY A 205 -16.82 -12.59 14.78
C GLY A 205 -18.04 -13.27 14.18
N GLU A 206 -18.58 -12.71 13.09
CA GLU A 206 -19.60 -13.36 12.26
C GLU A 206 -19.07 -13.60 10.86
N ALA A 207 -19.42 -14.75 10.26
CA ALA A 207 -19.09 -15.05 8.88
C ALA A 207 -19.88 -14.13 7.95
N THR A 208 -19.19 -13.19 7.31
CA THR A 208 -19.79 -12.25 6.36
C THR A 208 -19.05 -12.27 5.02
N THR A 209 -19.79 -12.12 3.93
CA THR A 209 -19.19 -11.88 2.62
C THR A 209 -18.63 -10.47 2.58
N HIS A 210 -17.41 -10.30 2.08
CA HIS A 210 -16.75 -9.02 1.86
C HIS A 210 -15.81 -9.14 0.65
N PHE A 211 -15.52 -8.01 -0.01
CA PHE A 211 -14.47 -7.97 -1.02
C PHE A 211 -13.12 -7.80 -0.33
N SER A 212 -12.25 -8.79 -0.45
CA SER A 212 -10.86 -8.72 0.02
C SER A 212 -9.90 -9.09 -1.10
N ARG A 213 -8.70 -8.51 -1.02
CA ARG A 213 -7.54 -8.95 -1.80
C ARG A 213 -6.71 -9.90 -0.94
N PRO A 214 -5.87 -10.75 -1.54
CA PRO A 214 -4.88 -11.50 -0.76
C PRO A 214 -4.09 -10.56 0.13
N TRP A 215 -3.82 -10.94 1.37
CA TRP A 215 -3.18 -10.06 2.37
C TRP A 215 -1.79 -9.55 1.94
N TRP A 216 -1.12 -10.28 1.04
CA TRP A 216 0.19 -9.93 0.47
C TRP A 216 0.10 -9.00 -0.74
N PHE A 217 -1.10 -8.76 -1.28
CA PHE A 217 -1.30 -7.79 -2.36
C PHE A 217 -0.91 -6.39 -1.89
N GLY A 218 -0.10 -5.69 -2.69
CA GLY A 218 0.34 -4.33 -2.40
C GLY A 218 1.58 -4.24 -1.50
N ILE A 219 2.14 -5.35 -1.01
CA ILE A 219 3.43 -5.32 -0.30
C ILE A 219 4.51 -4.85 -1.28
N ALA A 220 5.15 -3.72 -0.99
CA ALA A 220 6.20 -3.12 -1.80
C ALA A 220 7.56 -3.77 -1.50
N VAL A 221 7.71 -5.07 -1.78
CA VAL A 221 8.94 -5.84 -1.47
C VAL A 221 10.19 -5.15 -2.03
N GLN A 222 10.08 -4.52 -3.22
CA GLN A 222 11.15 -3.72 -3.80
C GLN A 222 11.52 -2.51 -2.93
N GLY A 223 10.56 -1.68 -2.55
CA GLY A 223 10.82 -0.48 -1.73
C GLY A 223 11.36 -0.84 -0.35
N HIS A 224 10.86 -1.95 0.21
CA HIS A 224 11.34 -2.50 1.48
C HIS A 224 12.80 -2.99 1.39
N THR A 225 13.13 -3.70 0.31
CA THR A 225 14.49 -4.18 0.05
C THR A 225 15.47 -3.02 -0.12
N LEU A 226 15.08 -2.00 -0.89
CA LEU A 226 15.87 -0.79 -1.09
C LEU A 226 16.17 -0.11 0.25
N GLY A 227 15.12 0.14 1.04
CA GLY A 227 15.23 0.71 2.37
C GLY A 227 16.19 -0.07 3.25
N PHE A 228 16.00 -1.39 3.34
CA PHE A 228 16.84 -2.28 4.12
C PHE A 228 18.33 -2.18 3.74
N PHE A 229 18.66 -2.17 2.45
CA PHE A 229 20.05 -2.02 2.00
C PHE A 229 20.62 -0.64 2.25
N LEU A 230 19.86 0.44 2.01
CA LEU A 230 20.30 1.79 2.33
C LEU A 230 20.67 1.90 3.83
N GLY A 231 19.82 1.34 4.69
CA GLY A 231 20.07 1.23 6.12
C GLY A 231 21.30 0.37 6.45
N ALA A 232 21.42 -0.82 5.86
CA ALA A 232 22.55 -1.72 6.10
C ALA A 232 23.88 -1.11 5.65
N VAL A 233 23.92 -0.44 4.50
CA VAL A 233 25.11 0.27 4.00
C VAL A 233 25.52 1.37 4.97
N ALA A 234 24.58 2.22 5.40
CA ALA A 234 24.85 3.26 6.40
C ALA A 234 25.33 2.66 7.73
N GLY A 235 24.74 1.53 8.14
CA GLY A 235 25.09 0.81 9.36
C GLY A 235 26.49 0.21 9.30
N VAL A 236 26.87 -0.39 8.16
CA VAL A 236 28.20 -0.95 7.91
C VAL A 236 29.25 0.16 7.82
N TYR A 237 28.93 1.28 7.17
CA TYR A 237 29.80 2.47 7.15
C TYR A 237 30.13 2.92 8.57
N LEU A 238 29.11 3.08 9.42
CA LEU A 238 29.31 3.43 10.82
C LEU A 238 30.06 2.34 11.60
N LEU A 239 29.82 1.06 11.30
CA LEU A 239 30.49 -0.06 11.95
C LEU A 239 31.99 -0.04 11.67
N ARG A 240 32.40 0.31 10.44
CA ARG A 240 33.83 0.41 10.05
C ARG A 240 34.59 1.48 10.84
N THR A 241 33.90 2.54 11.25
CA THR A 241 34.47 3.60 12.09
C THR A 241 34.56 3.18 13.56
N ARG A 242 33.83 2.15 13.98
CA ARG A 242 33.72 1.74 15.38
C ARG A 242 34.14 0.28 15.49
N ASP A 243 35.41 0.04 15.84
CA ASP A 243 36.07 -1.29 15.89
C ASP A 243 35.34 -2.33 16.75
N VAL A 244 34.24 -2.86 16.23
CA VAL A 244 33.37 -3.81 16.87
C VAL A 244 32.92 -4.83 15.84
N ARG A 245 32.79 -6.06 16.31
CA ARG A 245 32.72 -7.25 15.46
C ARG A 245 31.49 -8.08 15.84
N PRO A 246 30.33 -7.80 15.22
CA PRO A 246 29.17 -8.66 15.35
C PRO A 246 29.47 -10.06 14.81
N SER A 247 28.89 -11.09 15.43
CA SER A 247 29.00 -12.47 14.95
C SER A 247 28.26 -12.63 13.62
N ALA A 248 28.93 -13.19 12.60
CA ALA A 248 28.32 -13.47 11.30
C ALA A 248 27.08 -14.36 11.43
N LEU A 249 27.12 -15.38 12.28
CA LEU A 249 25.99 -16.26 12.55
C LEU A 249 24.81 -15.49 13.15
N ARG A 250 25.07 -14.60 14.12
CA ARG A 250 24.00 -13.77 14.72
C ARG A 250 23.43 -12.78 13.72
N THR A 251 24.27 -12.14 12.90
CA THR A 251 23.83 -11.22 11.84
C THR A 251 23.00 -11.93 10.80
N TRP A 252 23.45 -13.11 10.34
CA TRP A 252 22.71 -13.91 9.38
C TRP A 252 21.39 -14.41 9.95
N ALA A 253 21.39 -15.07 11.11
CA ALA A 253 20.17 -15.60 11.73
C ALA A 253 19.18 -14.48 12.10
N GLY A 254 19.67 -13.39 12.67
CA GLY A 254 18.86 -12.21 12.95
C GLY A 254 18.29 -11.60 11.67
N GLY A 255 19.09 -11.53 10.60
CA GLY A 255 18.65 -11.04 9.29
C GLY A 255 17.56 -11.91 8.68
N VAL A 256 17.71 -13.23 8.71
CA VAL A 256 16.67 -14.17 8.24
C VAL A 256 15.37 -13.96 9.01
N ILE A 257 15.42 -13.93 10.35
CA ILE A 257 14.22 -13.74 11.18
C ILE A 257 13.56 -12.39 10.87
N VAL A 258 14.33 -11.30 10.89
CA VAL A 258 13.84 -9.94 10.59
C VAL A 258 13.16 -9.87 9.23
N LEU A 259 13.80 -10.38 8.19
CA LEU A 259 13.29 -10.30 6.81
C LEU A 259 12.09 -11.22 6.59
N VAL A 260 12.07 -12.41 7.20
CA VAL A 260 10.91 -13.32 7.13
C VAL A 260 9.71 -12.73 7.87
N SER A 261 9.90 -12.29 9.12
CA SER A 261 8.84 -11.68 9.95
C SER A 261 8.27 -10.42 9.31
N SER A 262 9.08 -9.70 8.54
CA SER A 262 8.65 -8.48 7.84
C SER A 262 8.11 -8.73 6.42
N SER A 263 7.82 -9.99 6.06
CA SER A 263 7.24 -10.38 4.77
C SER A 263 8.05 -10.05 3.51
N LEU A 264 9.38 -9.95 3.58
CA LEU A 264 10.24 -9.73 2.40
C LEU A 264 10.28 -10.93 1.45
N TRP A 265 9.86 -12.10 1.91
CA TRP A 265 9.69 -13.28 1.08
C TRP A 265 8.44 -13.21 0.20
N ALA A 266 7.52 -12.26 0.42
CA ALA A 266 6.23 -12.22 -0.26
C ALA A 266 6.35 -11.66 -1.70
N LEU A 267 7.19 -12.25 -2.54
CA LEU A 267 7.36 -11.88 -3.95
C LEU A 267 6.10 -12.22 -4.73
N TRP A 268 5.42 -11.23 -5.28
CA TRP A 268 4.13 -11.41 -5.94
C TRP A 268 4.02 -10.63 -7.25
N TRP A 269 3.11 -11.08 -8.13
CA TRP A 269 2.85 -10.41 -9.40
C TRP A 269 1.37 -10.55 -9.85
N TYR A 270 1.00 -9.76 -10.86
CA TYR A 270 -0.31 -9.82 -11.52
C TYR A 270 -0.34 -10.98 -12.53
N ARG A 271 -1.32 -11.88 -12.42
CA ARG A 271 -1.58 -12.95 -13.40
C ARG A 271 -2.78 -12.62 -14.31
N GLY A 272 -3.64 -11.72 -13.86
CA GLY A 272 -4.79 -11.22 -14.60
C GLY A 272 -5.37 -9.99 -13.89
N MET A 273 -6.54 -9.54 -14.30
CA MET A 273 -7.12 -8.28 -13.80
C MET A 273 -7.38 -8.25 -12.28
N GLU A 274 -7.74 -9.39 -11.70
CA GLU A 274 -7.99 -9.57 -10.25
C GLU A 274 -7.38 -10.87 -9.73
N THR A 275 -6.47 -11.47 -10.49
CA THR A 275 -5.77 -12.70 -10.12
C THR A 275 -4.29 -12.41 -9.96
N PHE A 276 -3.71 -12.95 -8.89
CA PHE A 276 -2.36 -12.64 -8.47
C PHE A 276 -1.63 -13.95 -8.13
N VAL A 277 -0.32 -13.97 -8.34
CA VAL A 277 0.56 -15.09 -7.99
C VAL A 277 1.54 -14.69 -6.91
N LEU A 278 1.88 -15.62 -6.01
CA LEU A 278 2.84 -15.46 -4.93
C LEU A 278 3.96 -16.51 -5.04
N PHE A 279 5.18 -16.07 -5.29
CA PHE A 279 6.37 -16.90 -5.50
C PHE A 279 7.10 -17.21 -4.19
N ARG A 280 6.46 -18.00 -3.32
CA ARG A 280 6.98 -18.28 -1.96
C ARG A 280 8.40 -18.84 -1.93
N GLY A 281 8.68 -19.87 -2.74
CA GLY A 281 9.99 -20.53 -2.76
C GLY A 281 11.12 -19.58 -3.17
N LEU A 282 10.89 -18.81 -4.24
CA LEU A 282 11.84 -17.78 -4.69
C LEU A 282 12.04 -16.70 -3.61
N GLY A 283 10.97 -16.32 -2.91
CA GLY A 283 11.02 -15.37 -1.82
C GLY A 283 11.87 -15.82 -0.63
N VAL A 284 11.82 -17.10 -0.26
CA VAL A 284 12.68 -17.64 0.81
C VAL A 284 14.15 -17.60 0.39
N ILE A 285 14.46 -18.04 -0.84
CA ILE A 285 15.83 -17.98 -1.39
C ILE A 285 16.33 -16.53 -1.40
N PHE A 286 15.48 -15.60 -1.83
CA PHE A 286 15.78 -14.17 -1.84
C PHE A 286 16.15 -13.67 -0.43
N VAL A 287 15.35 -13.97 0.59
CA VAL A 287 15.66 -13.58 1.98
C VAL A 287 16.99 -14.17 2.48
N LEU A 288 17.26 -15.45 2.19
CA LEU A 288 18.52 -16.09 2.56
C LEU A 288 19.72 -15.40 1.89
N ALA A 289 19.59 -15.02 0.62
CA ALA A 289 20.62 -14.27 -0.09
C ALA A 289 20.86 -12.89 0.52
N LEU A 290 19.79 -12.13 0.83
CA LEU A 290 19.87 -10.83 1.48
C LEU A 290 20.59 -10.90 2.84
N ALA A 291 20.17 -11.82 3.71
CA ALA A 291 20.78 -12.00 5.03
C ALA A 291 22.26 -12.40 4.93
N THR A 292 22.61 -13.23 3.95
CA THR A 292 23.99 -13.64 3.68
C THR A 292 24.85 -12.46 3.22
N LEU A 293 24.36 -11.63 2.31
CA LEU A 293 25.07 -10.43 1.85
C LEU A 293 25.37 -9.47 3.01
N VAL A 294 24.41 -9.21 3.89
CA VAL A 294 24.63 -8.36 5.07
C VAL A 294 25.64 -8.99 6.03
N ALA A 295 25.54 -10.29 6.31
CA ALA A 295 26.48 -10.99 7.18
C ALA A 295 27.92 -10.94 6.64
N LEU A 296 28.10 -11.13 5.33
CA LEU A 296 29.40 -10.99 4.66
C LEU A 296 29.93 -9.56 4.75
N ALA A 297 29.09 -8.56 4.48
CA ALA A 297 29.49 -7.16 4.54
C ALA A 297 29.88 -6.70 5.95
N VAL A 298 29.17 -7.20 6.97
CA VAL A 298 29.53 -6.98 8.38
C VAL A 298 30.83 -7.69 8.72
N ARG A 299 31.03 -8.93 8.27
CA ARG A 299 32.24 -9.69 8.63
C ARG A 299 33.51 -9.12 7.99
N THR A 300 33.39 -8.56 6.78
CA THR A 300 34.49 -7.91 6.06
C THR A 300 34.90 -6.55 6.63
N THR A 301 34.26 -6.04 7.68
CA THR A 301 34.76 -4.85 8.40
C THR A 301 35.90 -5.17 9.38
N ASP A 302 36.16 -6.45 9.66
CA ASP A 302 37.23 -6.88 10.57
C ASP A 302 38.62 -6.61 9.96
N ARG A 303 39.33 -5.63 10.53
CA ARG A 303 40.63 -5.17 10.06
C ARG A 303 41.74 -6.21 10.24
N ASN A 304 41.58 -7.14 11.19
CA ASN A 304 42.58 -8.14 11.53
C ASN A 304 42.36 -9.46 10.79
N ALA A 305 41.12 -9.73 10.37
CA ALA A 305 40.78 -10.97 9.66
C ALA A 305 40.91 -10.86 8.14
N PHE A 306 40.91 -9.66 7.56
CA PHE A 306 40.85 -9.47 6.11
C PHE A 306 41.77 -8.37 5.55
N SER A 307 42.33 -8.63 4.36
CA SER A 307 43.10 -7.66 3.59
C SER A 307 42.26 -6.43 3.19
N PRO A 308 42.85 -5.23 2.99
CA PRO A 308 42.12 -4.04 2.56
C PRO A 308 41.27 -4.26 1.30
N LYS A 309 41.78 -5.04 0.33
CA LYS A 309 41.08 -5.40 -0.91
C LYS A 309 39.80 -6.18 -0.60
N THR A 310 39.86 -7.19 0.28
CA THR A 310 38.70 -7.99 0.69
C THR A 310 37.63 -7.15 1.41
N ARG A 311 38.04 -6.12 2.15
CA ARG A 311 37.09 -5.18 2.82
C ARG A 311 36.38 -4.26 1.84
N GLN A 312 37.08 -3.82 0.79
CA GLN A 312 36.49 -3.06 -0.30
C GLN A 312 35.44 -3.91 -1.04
N VAL A 313 35.78 -5.16 -1.36
CA VAL A 313 34.84 -6.12 -1.99
C VAL A 313 33.56 -6.27 -1.17
N GLY A 314 33.64 -6.46 0.14
CA GLY A 314 32.45 -6.58 0.98
C GLY A 314 31.54 -5.34 1.03
N ALA A 315 32.10 -4.13 0.86
CA ALA A 315 31.28 -2.91 0.71
C ALA A 315 30.66 -2.83 -0.69
N VAL A 316 31.44 -3.13 -1.73
CA VAL A 316 30.97 -3.12 -3.12
C VAL A 316 29.82 -4.11 -3.31
N LEU A 317 29.88 -5.28 -2.67
CA LEU A 317 28.81 -6.29 -2.72
C LEU A 317 27.47 -5.78 -2.17
N LEU A 318 27.45 -4.84 -1.23
CA LEU A 318 26.21 -4.19 -0.77
C LEU A 318 25.71 -3.11 -1.73
N LEU A 319 26.60 -2.52 -2.54
CA LEU A 319 26.22 -1.51 -3.53
C LEU A 319 25.62 -2.13 -4.79
N ILE A 320 25.99 -3.38 -5.14
CA ILE A 320 25.47 -4.06 -6.34
C ILE A 320 23.94 -4.12 -6.35
N PRO A 321 23.23 -4.56 -5.28
CA PRO A 321 21.77 -4.52 -5.24
C PRO A 321 21.21 -3.11 -5.44
N LEU A 322 21.82 -2.09 -4.81
CA LEU A 322 21.38 -0.70 -4.95
C LEU A 322 21.54 -0.19 -6.39
N ILE A 323 22.66 -0.51 -7.04
CA ILE A 323 22.92 -0.14 -8.45
C ILE A 323 21.94 -0.86 -9.37
N ALA A 324 21.69 -2.16 -9.16
CA ALA A 324 20.73 -2.93 -9.94
C ALA A 324 19.31 -2.37 -9.80
N MET A 325 18.90 -2.05 -8.57
CA MET A 325 17.59 -1.44 -8.30
C MET A 325 17.46 -0.04 -8.91
N ALA A 326 18.50 0.79 -8.82
CA ALA A 326 18.54 2.10 -9.47
C ALA A 326 18.46 1.97 -11.00
N GLY A 327 19.15 0.98 -11.59
CA GLY A 327 19.11 0.68 -13.02
C GLY A 327 17.71 0.30 -13.53
N VAL A 328 16.87 -0.30 -12.69
CA VAL A 328 15.46 -0.59 -13.00
C VAL A 328 14.57 0.63 -12.71
N ALA A 329 14.75 1.28 -11.56
CA ALA A 329 13.88 2.36 -11.11
C ALA A 329 14.01 3.62 -11.96
N VAL A 330 15.23 4.02 -12.34
CA VAL A 330 15.46 5.26 -13.09
C VAL A 330 14.72 5.27 -14.43
N PRO A 331 14.83 4.24 -15.30
CA PRO A 331 14.06 4.19 -16.54
C PRO A 331 12.55 4.21 -16.30
N ILE A 332 12.05 3.45 -15.34
CA ILE A 332 10.61 3.38 -15.03
C ILE A 332 10.08 4.75 -14.55
N ASN A 333 10.83 5.44 -13.69
CA ASN A 333 10.41 6.73 -13.15
C ASN A 333 10.55 7.89 -14.16
N LEU A 334 11.25 7.70 -15.28
CA LEU A 334 11.28 8.66 -16.40
C LEU A 334 10.09 8.52 -17.35
N THR A 335 9.22 7.53 -17.13
CA THR A 335 8.09 7.26 -18.02
C THR A 335 6.96 8.28 -17.82
N SER A 336 6.40 8.72 -18.95
CA SER A 336 5.30 9.67 -19.02
C SER A 336 3.96 9.00 -19.32
N VAL A 337 2.89 9.59 -18.81
CA VAL A 337 1.49 9.23 -19.06
C VAL A 337 1.02 9.93 -20.34
N GLN A 338 0.54 9.14 -21.30
CA GLN A 338 0.20 9.64 -22.62
C GLN A 338 -0.95 10.68 -22.60
N HIS A 339 -0.69 11.83 -23.20
CA HIS A 339 -1.69 12.88 -23.47
C HIS A 339 -2.52 12.48 -24.71
N GLY A 340 -3.54 11.64 -24.56
CA GLY A 340 -4.40 11.30 -25.71
C GLY A 340 -5.50 10.27 -25.45
N GLY A 341 -5.23 9.26 -24.61
CA GLY A 341 -6.23 8.23 -24.27
C GLY A 341 -7.42 8.73 -23.45
N GLN A 342 -7.35 9.96 -22.92
CA GLN A 342 -8.37 10.55 -22.03
C GLN A 342 -9.54 11.21 -22.77
N ASN A 343 -9.30 11.76 -23.96
CA ASN A 343 -10.34 12.44 -24.73
C ASN A 343 -11.40 11.47 -25.28
N ALA A 344 -11.06 10.18 -25.37
CA ALA A 344 -11.99 9.12 -25.76
C ALA A 344 -12.81 8.55 -24.58
N LEU A 345 -12.44 8.82 -23.32
CA LEU A 345 -13.06 8.22 -22.14
C LEU A 345 -14.06 9.19 -21.51
N SER A 346 -15.33 8.78 -21.44
CA SER A 346 -16.38 9.54 -20.73
C SER A 346 -16.05 9.63 -19.23
N GLY A 347 -15.77 10.84 -18.73
CA GLY A 347 -15.32 11.05 -17.34
C GLY A 347 -15.75 12.37 -16.72
N VAL A 348 -15.24 12.63 -15.51
CA VAL A 348 -15.42 13.88 -14.76
C VAL A 348 -14.05 14.50 -14.52
N SER A 349 -13.87 15.74 -14.98
CA SER A 349 -12.64 16.51 -14.77
C SER A 349 -12.74 17.40 -13.52
N VAL A 350 -11.69 17.41 -12.70
CA VAL A 350 -11.58 18.21 -11.47
C VAL A 350 -10.16 18.76 -11.37
N ARG A 351 -9.96 20.04 -11.70
CA ARG A 351 -8.65 20.74 -11.59
C ARG A 351 -7.47 19.92 -12.17
N GLY A 352 -7.60 19.50 -13.43
CA GLY A 352 -6.59 18.70 -14.15
C GLY A 352 -6.67 17.18 -13.93
N TYR A 353 -7.39 16.72 -12.90
CA TYR A 353 -7.67 15.28 -12.74
C TYR A 353 -8.85 14.85 -13.59
N THR A 354 -8.71 13.76 -14.33
CA THR A 354 -9.82 13.05 -14.98
C THR A 354 -10.13 11.78 -14.21
N VAL A 355 -11.34 11.70 -13.64
CA VAL A 355 -11.85 10.48 -13.02
C VAL A 355 -12.80 9.81 -14.02
N THR A 356 -12.53 8.55 -14.36
CA THR A 356 -13.29 7.79 -15.35
C THR A 356 -13.52 6.35 -14.90
N TYR A 357 -14.28 5.57 -15.67
CA TYR A 357 -14.40 4.13 -15.50
C TYR A 357 -14.11 3.44 -16.83
N ALA A 358 -13.20 2.47 -16.82
CA ALA A 358 -12.86 1.69 -18.00
C ALA A 358 -12.67 0.22 -17.64
N GLU A 359 -12.80 -0.65 -18.63
CA GLU A 359 -12.60 -2.09 -18.50
C GLU A 359 -11.62 -2.58 -19.55
N ASP A 360 -10.81 -3.56 -19.16
CA ASP A 360 -9.80 -4.20 -19.99
C ASP A 360 -8.85 -3.22 -20.67
N VAL A 361 -8.39 -2.22 -19.91
CA VAL A 361 -7.43 -1.22 -20.41
C VAL A 361 -6.03 -1.49 -19.86
N PRO A 362 -4.97 -1.26 -20.66
CA PRO A 362 -3.59 -1.40 -20.19
C PRO A 362 -3.29 -0.50 -19.01
N ASN A 363 -2.58 -1.03 -18.01
CA ASN A 363 -2.08 -0.26 -16.88
C ASN A 363 -0.85 0.55 -17.29
N GLN A 364 -1.04 1.84 -17.51
CA GLN A 364 0.00 2.73 -18.05
C GLN A 364 1.19 2.96 -17.11
N LYS A 365 1.15 2.48 -15.87
CA LYS A 365 2.28 2.58 -14.92
C LYS A 365 2.96 1.25 -14.61
N VAL A 366 2.40 0.13 -15.08
CA VAL A 366 2.99 -1.21 -14.93
C VAL A 366 3.46 -1.74 -16.28
N SER A 367 2.70 -1.51 -17.34
CA SER A 367 2.94 -2.01 -18.70
C SER A 367 3.96 -1.18 -19.50
N VAL A 368 4.87 -0.46 -18.84
CA VAL A 368 5.74 0.50 -19.54
C VAL A 368 6.96 -0.15 -20.20
N VAL A 369 7.47 -1.23 -19.60
CA VAL A 369 8.57 -2.02 -20.16
C VAL A 369 8.07 -3.44 -20.27
N ASP A 370 8.05 -4.02 -21.47
CA ASP A 370 7.62 -5.40 -21.68
C ASP A 370 8.73 -6.36 -21.25
N VAL A 371 8.53 -7.01 -20.10
CA VAL A 371 9.44 -8.01 -19.55
C VAL A 371 8.60 -9.17 -19.06
N SER A 372 9.04 -10.39 -19.39
CA SER A 372 8.43 -11.62 -18.89
C SER A 372 9.41 -12.36 -17.98
N VAL A 373 8.99 -12.66 -16.76
CA VAL A 373 9.79 -13.42 -15.77
C VAL A 373 8.91 -14.49 -15.12
N GLY A 374 9.38 -15.74 -15.12
CA GLY A 374 8.66 -16.84 -14.46
C GLY A 374 7.27 -17.12 -15.06
N GLY A 375 7.05 -16.80 -16.34
CA GLY A 375 5.78 -16.98 -17.05
C GLY A 375 4.78 -15.83 -16.88
N GLU A 376 5.13 -14.76 -16.18
CA GLU A 376 4.29 -13.58 -16.00
C GLU A 376 4.85 -12.36 -16.74
N THR A 377 3.96 -11.54 -17.31
CA THR A 377 4.31 -10.32 -18.08
C THR A 377 4.02 -9.04 -17.31
N THR A 378 4.73 -7.98 -17.65
CA THR A 378 4.43 -6.60 -17.22
C THR A 378 3.24 -5.98 -17.97
N GLN A 379 2.76 -6.59 -19.07
CA GLN A 379 1.56 -6.17 -19.79
C GLN A 379 0.29 -6.52 -18.99
N VAL A 380 -0.07 -5.65 -18.05
CA VAL A 380 -1.19 -5.86 -17.13
C VAL A 380 -2.37 -5.00 -17.54
N ASN A 381 -3.48 -5.63 -17.95
CA ASN A 381 -4.76 -4.96 -18.11
C ASN A 381 -5.49 -4.81 -16.78
N THR A 382 -6.34 -3.78 -16.67
CA THR A 382 -7.14 -3.56 -15.49
C THR A 382 -8.53 -3.01 -15.80
N SER A 383 -9.44 -3.18 -14.85
CA SER A 383 -10.82 -2.71 -14.94
C SER A 383 -11.24 -2.03 -13.64
N GLY A 384 -11.86 -0.86 -13.75
CA GLY A 384 -12.35 -0.11 -12.60
C GLY A 384 -12.43 1.40 -12.79
N VAL A 385 -12.51 2.11 -11.67
CA VAL A 385 -12.42 3.57 -11.60
C VAL A 385 -10.96 3.97 -11.70
N ILE A 386 -10.65 4.79 -12.70
CA ILE A 386 -9.29 5.24 -13.03
C ILE A 386 -9.21 6.75 -12.80
N VAL A 387 -8.11 7.18 -12.20
CA VAL A 387 -7.73 8.58 -12.05
C VAL A 387 -6.51 8.84 -12.92
N VAL A 388 -6.61 9.85 -13.76
CA VAL A 388 -5.53 10.30 -14.64
C VAL A 388 -5.26 11.78 -14.42
N ASN A 389 -4.00 12.17 -14.36
CA ASN A 389 -3.57 13.56 -14.44
C ASN A 389 -2.20 13.59 -15.13
N PRO A 390 -2.14 13.93 -16.42
CA PRO A 390 -0.91 13.84 -17.18
C PRO A 390 0.16 14.84 -16.75
N ASP A 391 -0.24 16.07 -16.39
CA ASP A 391 0.68 17.10 -15.89
C ASP A 391 1.41 16.67 -14.61
N ARG A 392 0.85 15.69 -13.89
CA ARG A 392 1.41 15.11 -12.68
C ARG A 392 1.90 13.67 -12.87
N GLU A 393 1.89 13.19 -14.11
CA GLU A 393 2.22 11.82 -14.48
C GLU A 393 1.44 10.74 -13.71
N ILE A 394 0.18 11.03 -13.38
CA ILE A 394 -0.67 10.16 -12.59
C ILE A 394 -1.50 9.28 -13.52
N TRP A 395 -1.43 7.97 -13.30
CA TRP A 395 -2.40 7.01 -13.80
C TRP A 395 -2.59 5.94 -12.73
N SER A 396 -3.81 5.84 -12.19
CA SER A 396 -4.08 4.93 -11.07
C SER A 396 -5.47 4.31 -11.18
N ARG A 397 -5.59 3.02 -10.86
CA ARG A 397 -6.88 2.39 -10.58
C ARG A 397 -7.19 2.50 -9.09
N GLU A 398 -8.09 3.40 -8.74
CA GLU A 398 -8.48 3.67 -7.36
C GLU A 398 -9.51 2.68 -6.81
N VAL A 399 -10.43 2.21 -7.65
CA VAL A 399 -11.48 1.26 -7.26
C VAL A 399 -11.59 0.20 -8.32
N SER A 400 -11.53 -1.08 -7.94
CA SER A 400 -11.62 -2.16 -8.91
C SER A 400 -13.06 -2.43 -9.38
N LYS A 401 -13.21 -3.04 -10.56
CA LYS A 401 -14.51 -3.52 -11.06
C LYS A 401 -15.18 -4.46 -10.05
N GLY A 402 -14.42 -5.41 -9.48
CA GLY A 402 -14.92 -6.35 -8.46
C GLY A 402 -15.37 -5.65 -7.18
N GLN A 403 -14.56 -4.71 -6.68
CA GLN A 403 -14.90 -3.91 -5.50
C GLN A 403 -16.17 -3.09 -5.73
N LEU A 404 -16.29 -2.43 -6.89
CA LEU A 404 -17.47 -1.63 -7.22
C LEU A 404 -18.71 -2.49 -7.47
N ALA A 405 -18.57 -3.69 -8.03
CA ALA A 405 -19.65 -4.67 -8.18
C ALA A 405 -20.16 -5.15 -6.82
N TYR A 406 -19.27 -5.28 -5.83
CA TYR A 406 -19.62 -5.65 -4.46
C TYR A 406 -20.29 -4.50 -3.68
N SER A 407 -19.70 -3.29 -3.70
CA SER A 407 -20.14 -2.16 -2.88
C SER A 407 -21.24 -1.29 -3.51
N GLY A 408 -21.40 -1.33 -4.83
CA GLY A 408 -22.36 -0.51 -5.58
C GLY A 408 -22.00 0.98 -5.67
N GLY A 409 -20.98 1.42 -4.95
CA GLY A 409 -20.51 2.79 -4.96
C GLY A 409 -19.18 2.95 -4.25
N ALA A 410 -18.51 4.05 -4.55
CA ALA A 410 -17.23 4.40 -3.95
C ALA A 410 -17.07 5.93 -3.96
N THR A 411 -16.09 6.44 -3.22
CA THR A 411 -15.68 7.84 -3.29
C THR A 411 -14.19 7.91 -3.54
N VAL A 412 -13.79 8.54 -4.63
CA VAL A 412 -12.40 8.80 -4.96
C VAL A 412 -12.10 10.25 -4.61
N ARG A 413 -11.02 10.48 -3.85
CA ARG A 413 -10.56 11.82 -3.49
C ARG A 413 -9.34 12.18 -4.32
N VAL A 414 -9.43 13.29 -5.04
CA VAL A 414 -8.31 13.90 -5.77
C VAL A 414 -7.95 15.23 -5.11
N GLY A 415 -6.73 15.72 -5.30
CA GLY A 415 -6.29 16.92 -4.61
C GLY A 415 -4.85 17.32 -4.86
N GLY A 416 -4.33 18.12 -3.96
CA GLY A 416 -2.93 18.51 -3.86
C GLY A 416 -2.70 19.18 -2.52
N VAL A 417 -1.56 19.85 -2.36
CA VAL A 417 -1.28 20.61 -1.13
C VAL A 417 -2.38 21.67 -0.92
N GLY A 418 -3.02 21.63 0.25
CA GLY A 418 -4.02 22.62 0.67
C GLY A 418 -5.41 22.49 0.05
N TRP A 419 -5.70 21.48 -0.77
CA TRP A 419 -7.05 21.29 -1.31
C TRP A 419 -7.38 19.83 -1.63
N SER A 420 -8.66 19.47 -1.47
CA SER A 420 -9.17 18.16 -1.86
C SER A 420 -10.59 18.27 -2.43
N LYS A 421 -10.92 17.38 -3.38
CA LYS A 421 -12.27 17.25 -3.95
C LYS A 421 -12.63 15.77 -4.10
N ALA A 422 -13.86 15.45 -3.74
CA ALA A 422 -14.39 14.10 -3.84
C ALA A 422 -15.18 13.91 -5.14
N VAL A 423 -14.99 12.77 -5.80
CA VAL A 423 -15.81 12.27 -6.89
C VAL A 423 -16.53 11.02 -6.40
N ARG A 424 -17.87 11.07 -6.39
CA ARG A 424 -18.71 9.92 -6.00
C ARG A 424 -18.96 9.04 -7.21
N ILE A 425 -18.86 7.73 -7.00
CA ILE A 425 -19.08 6.70 -8.01
C ILE A 425 -20.29 5.88 -7.58
N LYS A 426 -21.14 5.54 -8.56
CA LYS A 426 -22.30 4.69 -8.36
C LYS A 426 -22.41 3.69 -9.49
N ARG A 427 -22.55 2.41 -9.13
CA ARG A 427 -22.91 1.32 -10.04
C ARG A 427 -24.38 0.99 -9.86
N THR A 428 -25.03 0.71 -10.98
CA THR A 428 -26.38 0.15 -11.01
C THR A 428 -26.43 -0.92 -12.08
N GLY A 429 -27.04 -2.06 -11.80
CA GLY A 429 -27.16 -3.13 -12.79
C GLY A 429 -28.21 -4.17 -12.47
N TRP A 430 -28.32 -5.12 -13.39
CA TRP A 430 -29.21 -6.27 -13.35
C TRP A 430 -28.43 -7.51 -13.80
N SER A 431 -28.49 -8.56 -12.99
CA SER A 431 -27.92 -9.87 -13.29
C SER A 431 -28.94 -10.69 -14.06
N ALA A 432 -28.58 -11.14 -15.26
CA ALA A 432 -29.37 -12.07 -16.04
C ALA A 432 -29.21 -13.47 -15.44
N THR A 433 -30.31 -14.22 -15.32
CA THR A 433 -30.27 -15.57 -14.74
C THR A 433 -29.35 -16.45 -15.58
N GLY A 434 -28.20 -16.85 -15.04
CA GLY A 434 -27.22 -17.73 -15.69
C GLY A 434 -26.35 -17.12 -16.80
N GLY A 435 -26.43 -15.82 -17.10
CA GLY A 435 -25.64 -15.22 -18.20
C GLY A 435 -25.14 -13.80 -17.97
N GLY A 436 -24.65 -13.55 -16.76
CA GLY A 436 -23.85 -12.37 -16.43
C GLY A 436 -24.67 -11.17 -15.95
N THR A 437 -24.11 -9.97 -16.06
CA THR A 437 -24.73 -8.75 -15.52
C THR A 437 -24.58 -7.59 -16.48
N ALA A 438 -25.70 -6.91 -16.76
CA ALA A 438 -25.72 -5.64 -17.48
C ALA A 438 -25.77 -4.50 -16.47
N TYR A 439 -24.87 -3.52 -16.57
CA TYR A 439 -24.73 -2.43 -15.60
C TYR A 439 -24.28 -1.12 -16.23
N GLN A 440 -24.39 -0.06 -15.44
CA GLN A 440 -23.92 1.27 -15.74
C GLN A 440 -23.13 1.82 -14.56
N VAL A 441 -22.11 2.62 -14.87
CA VAL A 441 -21.32 3.35 -13.87
C VAL A 441 -21.53 4.84 -14.08
N TRP A 442 -21.78 5.52 -12.97
CA TRP A 442 -22.05 6.95 -12.90
C TRP A 442 -21.04 7.62 -11.98
N LEU A 443 -20.61 8.81 -12.37
CA LEU A 443 -19.65 9.63 -11.64
C LEU A 443 -20.29 10.98 -11.31
N ARG A 444 -19.99 11.54 -10.15
CA ARG A 444 -20.46 12.87 -9.75
C ARG A 444 -19.36 13.63 -9.01
N PRO A 445 -18.90 14.78 -9.53
CA PRO A 445 -18.01 15.67 -8.77
C PRO A 445 -18.78 16.27 -7.58
N ALA A 446 -18.06 16.73 -6.55
CA ALA A 446 -18.66 17.29 -5.33
C ALA A 446 -19.79 18.30 -5.60
N ASP A 447 -19.58 19.20 -6.55
CA ASP A 447 -20.44 20.35 -6.83
C ASP A 447 -21.20 20.22 -8.17
N GLY A 448 -21.39 19.00 -8.69
CA GLY A 448 -22.01 18.79 -10.00
C GLY A 448 -23.03 17.66 -10.08
N GLN A 449 -23.53 17.43 -11.30
CA GLN A 449 -24.55 16.43 -11.58
C GLN A 449 -23.94 15.05 -11.88
N TRP A 450 -24.75 13.99 -11.73
CA TRP A 450 -24.37 12.64 -12.13
C TRP A 450 -24.17 12.57 -13.64
N LYS A 451 -23.00 12.10 -14.07
CA LYS A 451 -22.66 11.80 -15.46
C LYS A 451 -22.43 10.30 -15.61
N ARG A 452 -22.99 9.69 -16.65
CA ARG A 452 -22.72 8.27 -16.95
C ARG A 452 -21.32 8.17 -17.55
N ALA A 453 -20.47 7.35 -16.95
CA ALA A 453 -19.12 7.08 -17.45
C ALA A 453 -19.06 5.80 -18.30
N PHE A 454 -19.89 4.81 -17.96
CA PHE A 454 -19.84 3.50 -18.61
C PHE A 454 -21.20 2.82 -18.70
N SER A 455 -21.37 2.03 -19.76
CA SER A 455 -22.45 1.07 -19.97
C SER A 455 -21.82 -0.26 -20.39
N SER A 456 -22.13 -1.34 -19.70
CA SER A 456 -21.67 -2.66 -20.11
C SER A 456 -22.35 -3.12 -21.41
N GLY A 457 -21.80 -4.17 -22.02
CA GLY A 457 -22.52 -4.94 -23.03
C GLY A 457 -23.81 -5.59 -22.48
N PRO A 458 -24.66 -6.13 -23.37
CA PRO A 458 -25.85 -6.88 -22.98
C PRO A 458 -25.51 -8.12 -22.13
N ALA A 459 -26.42 -8.48 -21.22
CA ALA A 459 -26.35 -9.75 -20.48
C ALA A 459 -27.56 -10.61 -20.84
N THR A 460 -27.31 -11.80 -21.40
CA THR A 460 -28.35 -12.70 -21.90
C THR A 460 -28.69 -13.73 -20.84
N ALA A 461 -29.96 -13.90 -20.50
CA ALA A 461 -30.39 -14.94 -19.57
C ALA A 461 -30.30 -16.32 -20.25
N SER A 462 -29.91 -17.35 -19.49
CA SER A 462 -29.87 -18.73 -19.98
C SER A 462 -31.25 -19.28 -20.39
N PRO A 463 -32.37 -18.95 -19.72
CA PRO A 463 -33.68 -19.39 -20.17
C PRO A 463 -34.05 -18.83 -21.54
N VAL A 464 -34.56 -19.69 -22.41
CA VAL A 464 -35.13 -19.35 -23.73
C VAL A 464 -36.65 -19.47 -23.64
N LEU A 465 -37.36 -18.45 -24.11
CA LEU A 465 -38.82 -18.36 -23.99
C LEU A 465 -39.46 -18.26 -25.36
N ALA A 466 -40.27 -19.26 -25.74
CA ALA A 466 -40.88 -19.37 -27.07
C ALA A 466 -39.85 -19.13 -28.22
N GLY A 467 -38.67 -19.74 -28.10
CA GLY A 467 -37.57 -19.59 -29.05
C GLY A 467 -36.80 -18.25 -28.98
N ASN A 468 -37.14 -17.37 -28.03
CA ASN A 468 -36.49 -16.07 -27.86
C ASN A 468 -35.48 -16.08 -26.70
N ASN A 469 -34.28 -15.58 -26.97
CA ASN A 469 -33.30 -15.24 -25.94
C ASN A 469 -33.67 -13.90 -25.31
N VAL A 470 -33.64 -13.80 -23.98
CA VAL A 470 -33.92 -12.57 -23.24
C VAL A 470 -32.62 -11.93 -22.78
N SER A 471 -32.32 -10.74 -23.30
CA SER A 471 -31.13 -9.97 -22.94
C SER A 471 -31.50 -8.69 -22.19
N ILE A 472 -30.68 -8.33 -21.21
CA ILE A 472 -30.74 -7.05 -20.53
C ILE A 472 -29.74 -6.12 -21.18
N VAL A 473 -30.17 -4.94 -21.58
CA VAL A 473 -29.33 -3.96 -22.28
C VAL A 473 -29.26 -2.66 -21.47
N ALA A 474 -28.05 -2.13 -21.31
CA ALA A 474 -27.76 -0.90 -20.60
C ALA A 474 -27.49 0.26 -21.57
N GLN A 475 -28.53 0.96 -22.05
CA GLN A 475 -28.37 2.01 -23.07
C GLN A 475 -29.02 3.33 -22.65
N LYS A 476 -28.42 4.47 -23.04
CA LYS A 476 -28.96 5.83 -22.81
C LYS A 476 -29.37 6.09 -21.34
N GLY A 477 -28.66 5.49 -20.38
CA GLY A 477 -28.90 5.72 -18.95
C GLY A 477 -30.09 4.96 -18.38
N ARG A 478 -30.65 4.03 -19.15
CA ARG A 478 -31.76 3.17 -18.76
C ARG A 478 -31.42 1.70 -19.02
N PHE A 479 -32.21 0.81 -18.44
CA PHE A 479 -32.17 -0.62 -18.76
C PHE A 479 -33.38 -0.98 -19.60
N ALA A 480 -33.19 -1.88 -20.54
CA ALA A 480 -34.24 -2.44 -21.39
C ALA A 480 -34.10 -3.96 -21.48
N LEU A 481 -35.21 -4.63 -21.76
CA LEU A 481 -35.26 -6.03 -22.15
C LEU A 481 -35.24 -6.08 -23.68
N ARG A 482 -34.41 -6.95 -24.24
CA ARG A 482 -34.30 -7.21 -25.67
C ARG A 482 -34.56 -8.69 -25.90
N LEU A 483 -35.49 -8.99 -26.79
CA LEU A 483 -35.73 -10.35 -27.25
C LEU A 483 -35.07 -10.52 -28.61
N SER A 484 -34.38 -11.64 -28.76
CA SER A 484 -33.75 -12.01 -30.02
C SER A 484 -34.01 -13.47 -30.37
N ARG A 485 -34.23 -13.74 -31.66
CA ARG A 485 -34.39 -15.07 -32.25
C ARG A 485 -33.43 -15.18 -33.41
N ASN A 486 -32.67 -16.28 -33.54
CA ASN A 486 -31.69 -16.47 -34.62
C ASN A 486 -30.75 -15.24 -34.80
N ASN A 487 -30.25 -14.69 -33.69
CA ASN A 487 -29.42 -13.46 -33.64
C ASN A 487 -30.05 -12.17 -34.17
N THR A 488 -31.33 -12.14 -34.53
CA THR A 488 -32.05 -10.91 -34.89
C THR A 488 -32.88 -10.42 -33.71
N THR A 489 -32.94 -9.10 -33.51
CA THR A 489 -33.79 -8.52 -32.46
C THR A 489 -35.24 -8.53 -32.93
N VAL A 490 -36.09 -9.27 -32.22
CA VAL A 490 -37.52 -9.38 -32.53
C VAL A 490 -38.38 -8.41 -31.72
N GLY A 491 -37.87 -7.91 -30.60
CA GLY A 491 -38.59 -6.94 -29.78
C GLY A 491 -37.72 -6.30 -28.70
N THR A 492 -38.12 -5.11 -28.27
CA THR A 492 -37.52 -4.43 -27.11
C THR A 492 -38.61 -3.84 -26.22
N ALA A 493 -38.38 -3.86 -24.91
CA ALA A 493 -39.26 -3.26 -23.93
C ALA A 493 -38.44 -2.52 -22.86
N PRO A 494 -38.95 -1.42 -22.29
CA PRO A 494 -38.30 -0.81 -21.14
C PRO A 494 -38.25 -1.79 -19.96
N MET A 495 -37.20 -1.72 -19.14
CA MET A 495 -37.14 -2.52 -17.91
C MET A 495 -38.31 -2.14 -16.99
N PRO A 496 -39.19 -3.08 -16.59
CA PRO A 496 -40.37 -2.73 -15.80
C PRO A 496 -40.01 -2.02 -14.48
N THR A 497 -40.78 -0.97 -14.16
CA THR A 497 -40.71 -0.31 -12.85
C THR A 497 -41.29 -1.22 -11.76
N ARG A 498 -41.16 -0.85 -10.49
CA ARG A 498 -41.55 -1.72 -9.37
C ARG A 498 -43.04 -2.04 -9.45
N ASN A 499 -43.38 -3.33 -9.40
CA ASN A 499 -44.76 -3.84 -9.53
C ASN A 499 -45.43 -3.57 -10.88
N ALA A 500 -44.67 -3.15 -11.90
CA ALA A 500 -45.17 -2.97 -13.24
C ALA A 500 -44.91 -4.20 -14.12
N THR A 501 -45.70 -4.29 -15.18
CA THR A 501 -45.66 -5.35 -16.18
C THR A 501 -45.49 -4.74 -17.56
N VAL A 502 -44.63 -5.34 -18.38
CA VAL A 502 -44.47 -4.98 -19.80
C VAL A 502 -44.61 -6.25 -20.64
N THR A 503 -45.18 -6.14 -21.83
CA THR A 503 -45.35 -7.29 -22.74
C THR A 503 -44.64 -6.98 -24.05
N VAL A 504 -43.93 -7.96 -24.58
CA VAL A 504 -43.24 -7.87 -25.87
C VAL A 504 -43.15 -9.26 -26.50
N ASP A 505 -43.51 -9.37 -27.78
CA ASP A 505 -43.58 -10.64 -28.52
C ASP A 505 -44.36 -11.74 -27.77
N GLY A 506 -45.53 -11.39 -27.22
CA GLY A 506 -46.38 -12.31 -26.45
C GLY A 506 -45.85 -12.72 -25.08
N ILE A 507 -44.63 -12.33 -24.70
CA ILE A 507 -44.03 -12.63 -23.40
C ILE A 507 -44.26 -11.47 -22.44
N ARG A 508 -44.85 -11.78 -21.29
CA ARG A 508 -45.12 -10.81 -20.22
C ARG A 508 -43.97 -10.81 -19.21
N PHE A 509 -43.39 -9.63 -18.97
CA PHE A 509 -42.33 -9.42 -17.98
C PHE A 509 -42.85 -8.58 -16.82
N THR A 510 -42.91 -9.19 -15.64
CA THR A 510 -43.40 -8.56 -14.41
C THR A 510 -42.24 -8.36 -13.45
N ARG A 511 -42.15 -7.16 -12.85
CA ARG A 511 -41.16 -6.90 -11.80
C ARG A 511 -41.72 -7.18 -10.41
N GLU A 512 -41.24 -8.26 -9.82
CA GLU A 512 -41.56 -8.67 -8.46
C GLU A 512 -40.42 -8.34 -7.51
N LYS A 513 -40.59 -7.27 -6.73
CA LYS A 513 -39.54 -6.70 -5.87
C LYS A 513 -38.28 -6.34 -6.71
N ARG A 514 -37.29 -7.23 -6.71
CA ARG A 514 -36.02 -7.11 -7.43
C ARG A 514 -35.87 -8.09 -8.58
N ARG A 515 -36.80 -9.03 -8.76
CA ARG A 515 -36.76 -10.07 -9.77
C ARG A 515 -37.61 -9.65 -10.97
N ILE A 516 -37.17 -9.99 -12.16
CA ILE A 516 -37.99 -9.94 -13.38
C ILE A 516 -38.44 -11.36 -13.66
N MET A 517 -39.74 -11.57 -13.55
CA MET A 517 -40.40 -12.81 -13.90
C MET A 517 -40.95 -12.67 -15.32
N ALA A 518 -40.59 -13.59 -16.20
CA ALA A 518 -41.17 -13.70 -17.52
C ALA A 518 -42.23 -14.81 -17.50
N SER A 519 -43.36 -14.56 -18.13
CA SER A 519 -44.46 -15.52 -18.25
C SER A 519 -45.01 -15.55 -19.68
N ILE A 520 -45.22 -16.75 -20.19
CA ILE A 520 -45.88 -17.04 -21.47
C ILE A 520 -46.62 -18.37 -21.32
N ASN A 521 -47.92 -18.38 -21.64
CA ASN A 521 -48.82 -19.49 -21.34
C ASN A 521 -48.64 -19.97 -19.87
N ASP A 522 -48.46 -21.27 -19.65
CA ASP A 522 -48.23 -21.86 -18.32
C ASP A 522 -46.75 -21.83 -17.86
N THR A 523 -45.85 -21.23 -18.64
CA THR A 523 -44.43 -21.11 -18.28
C THR A 523 -44.18 -19.81 -17.54
N ARG A 524 -43.52 -19.89 -16.38
CA ARG A 524 -43.08 -18.73 -15.60
C ARG A 524 -41.66 -18.94 -15.06
N VAL A 525 -40.74 -18.05 -15.41
CA VAL A 525 -39.32 -18.17 -15.05
C VAL A 525 -38.73 -16.82 -14.68
N GLN A 526 -37.75 -16.81 -13.76
CA GLN A 526 -36.97 -15.62 -13.48
C GLN A 526 -35.92 -15.42 -14.57
N VAL A 527 -35.94 -14.28 -15.25
CA VAL A 527 -34.95 -13.94 -16.29
C VAL A 527 -33.88 -12.98 -15.80
N ALA A 528 -34.17 -12.19 -14.77
CA ALA A 528 -33.21 -11.24 -14.22
C ALA A 528 -33.45 -10.92 -12.74
N ALA A 529 -32.43 -10.41 -12.07
CA ALA A 529 -32.53 -9.80 -10.75
C ALA A 529 -31.71 -8.52 -10.68
N LYS A 530 -32.25 -7.48 -10.04
CA LYS A 530 -31.52 -6.23 -9.79
C LYS A 530 -30.32 -6.52 -8.88
N GLU A 531 -29.16 -5.98 -9.22
CA GLU A 531 -27.95 -6.12 -8.39
C GLU A 531 -28.23 -5.67 -6.96
N GLN A 532 -27.66 -6.39 -6.01
CA GLN A 532 -27.63 -6.03 -4.61
C GLN A 532 -26.20 -5.67 -4.24
N TYR A 533 -26.06 -4.62 -3.45
CA TYR A 533 -24.78 -4.12 -3.01
C TYR A 533 -24.76 -4.13 -1.49
N ARG A 534 -23.64 -4.54 -0.91
CA ARG A 534 -23.41 -4.43 0.53
C ARG A 534 -22.68 -3.12 0.80
N LYS A 535 -23.23 -2.32 1.71
CA LYS A 535 -22.61 -1.07 2.15
C LYS A 535 -21.69 -1.33 3.32
#